data_AF-A0A6P0YYZ7-F1
#
_entry.id   AF-A0A6P0YYZ7-F1
#
_cell.length_a   1.000
_cell.length_b   1.000
_cell.length_c   1.000
_cell.angle_alpha   90.00
_cell.angle_beta   90.00
_cell.angle_gamma   90.00
#
_symmetry.space_group_name_H-M   'P 1'
#
loop_
_entity.id
_entity.type
_entity.pdbx_description
1 polymer ?
#
loop_
_entity_poly.entity_id
_entity_poly.type
_entity_poly.pdbx_seq_one_letter_code
_entity_poly.pdbx_strand_id
1 'polypeptide(L)' 'MTTGLDPVKLMKQQVGKVAADRVQSGSIIGLGTGSTTAFAIQFIG' A
#
# COMPACT_ATOMS: atom_id res chain seq x y z
N MET A 1 -12.97 -18.49 10.90
CA MET A 1 -12.33 -17.17 10.72
C MET A 1 -11.33 -16.99 11.85
N THR A 2 -10.03 -16.93 11.54
CA THR A 2 -8.99 -16.73 12.55
C THR A 2 -9.02 -15.26 13.00
N THR A 3 -9.32 -15.03 14.28
CA THR A 3 -9.43 -13.73 14.96
C THR A 3 -8.07 -13.08 15.27
N GLY A 4 -7.06 -13.35 14.43
CA GLY A 4 -5.73 -12.73 14.50
C GLY A 4 -5.52 -11.82 13.30
N LEU A 5 -4.66 -10.81 13.43
CA LEU A 5 -4.20 -9.99 12.30
C LEU A 5 -3.81 -10.93 11.15
N ASP A 6 -4.55 -10.86 10.04
CA ASP A 6 -4.21 -11.61 8.84
C ASP A 6 -2.79 -11.18 8.40
N PRO A 7 -1.79 -12.08 8.48
CA PRO A 7 -0.42 -11.72 8.16
C PRO A 7 -0.29 -11.19 6.73
N VAL A 8 -1.13 -11.68 5.80
CA VAL A 8 -1.14 -11.22 4.41
C VAL A 8 -1.61 -9.76 4.33
N LYS A 9 -2.66 -9.41 5.08
CA LYS A 9 -3.16 -8.04 5.13
C LYS A 9 -2.14 -7.08 5.75
N LEU A 10 -1.49 -7.50 6.84
CA LEU A 10 -0.46 -6.70 7.50
C LEU A 10 0.74 -6.45 6.57
N MET A 11 1.19 -7.49 5.85
CA MET A 11 2.25 -7.35 4.86
C MET A 11 1.86 -6.41 3.71
N LYS A 12 0.62 -6.51 3.20
CA LYS A 12 0.13 -5.61 2.15
C LYS A 12 0.11 -4.15 2.59
N GLN A 13 -0.27 -3.89 3.84
CA GLN A 13 -0.23 -2.54 4.41
C GLN A 13 1.20 -2.00 4.49
N GLN A 14 2.14 -2.81 4.97
CA GLN A 14 3.55 -2.42 5.09
C GLN A 14 4.18 -2.12 3.72
N VAL A 15 3.93 -2.97 2.72
CA VAL A 15 4.42 -2.75 1.35
C VAL A 15 3.80 -1.50 0.74
N GLY A 16 2.49 -1.29 0.92
CA GLY A 16 1.80 -0.10 0.46
C GLY A 16 2.40 1.18 1.03
N LYS A 17 2.68 1.20 2.34
CA LYS A 17 3.31 2.33 3.02
C LYS A 17 4.70 2.63 2.46
N VAL A 18 5.57 1.62 2.39
CA VAL A 18 6.94 1.82 1.87
C VAL A 18 6.94 2.25 0.40
N ALA A 19 5.97 1.79 -0.40
CA ALA A 19 5.81 2.26 -1.77
C ALA A 19 5.38 3.73 -1.83
N ALA A 20 4.46 4.15 -0.97
CA ALA A 20 4.02 5.53 -0.85
C ALA A 20 5.15 6.49 -0.43
N ASP A 21 5.98 6.07 0.54
CA ASP A 21 7.13 6.85 1.03
C ASP A 21 8.17 7.16 -0.07
N ARG A 22 8.13 6.44 -1.20
CA ARG A 22 9.02 6.67 -2.35
C ARG A 22 8.48 7.69 -3.35
N VAL A 23 7.21 8.08 -3.23
CA VAL A 23 6.59 9.07 -4.13
C VAL A 23 7.07 10.46 -3.75
N GLN A 24 7.63 11.18 -4.72
CA GLN A 24 8.13 12.54 -4.51
C GLN A 24 7.16 13.56 -5.11
N SER A 25 7.08 14.75 -4.52
CA SER A 25 6.25 15.84 -5.03
C SER A 25 6.58 16.17 -6.49
N GLY A 26 5.54 16.38 -7.31
CA GLY A 26 5.69 16.65 -8.75
C GLY A 26 5.98 15.41 -9.61
N SER A 27 6.03 14.21 -9.02
CA SER A 27 6.19 12.96 -9.79
C SER A 27 4.88 12.56 -10.46
N ILE A 28 4.98 12.10 -11.70
CA ILE A 28 3.91 11.34 -12.37
C ILE A 28 4.23 9.86 -12.17
N ILE A 29 3.35 9.13 -11.47
CA ILE A 29 3.54 7.72 -11.16
C ILE A 29 2.51 6.84 -11.87
N GLY A 30 2.91 5.62 -12.24
CA GLY A 30 2.00 4.60 -12.72
C GLY A 30 1.28 3.91 -11.56
N LEU A 31 -0.06 3.84 -11.64
CA LEU A 31 -0.87 3.13 -10.65
C LEU A 31 -1.19 1.72 -11.13
N GLY A 32 -0.74 0.72 -10.36
CA GLY A 32 -1.18 -0.67 -10.53
C GLY A 32 -2.60 -0.90 -9.99
N THR A 33 -3.10 -2.13 -10.10
CA THR A 33 -4.41 -2.53 -9.55
C THR A 33 -4.26 -3.58 -8.44
N GLY A 34 -5.33 -3.80 -7.67
CA GLY A 34 -5.40 -4.87 -6.66
C GLY A 34 -5.28 -4.40 -5.21
N SER A 35 -5.46 -5.36 -4.29
CA SER A 35 -5.61 -5.09 -2.85
C SER A 35 -4.36 -4.54 -2.16
N THR A 36 -3.17 -4.76 -2.70
CA THR A 36 -1.92 -4.18 -2.16
C THR A 36 -1.79 -2.70 -2.54
N THR A 37 -2.08 -2.37 -3.82
CA THR A 37 -2.02 -0.99 -4.32
C THR A 37 -3.04 -0.08 -3.63
N ALA A 38 -4.19 -0.62 -3.23
CA ALA A 38 -5.17 0.13 -2.45
C ALA A 38 -4.57 0.73 -1.16
N PHE A 39 -3.66 0.01 -0.49
CA PHE A 39 -2.96 0.55 0.68
C PHE A 39 -1.94 1.62 0.28
N ALA A 40 -1.19 1.43 -0.82
CA ALA A 40 -0.27 2.45 -1.30
C ALA A 40 -1.01 3.77 -1.58
N ILE A 41 -2.16 3.72 -2.24
CA ILE A 41 -3.00 4.90 -2.51
C ILE A 41 -3.44 5.59 -1.21
N GLN A 42 -3.82 4.82 -0.18
CA GLN A 42 -4.20 5.38 1.13
C GLN A 42 -3.07 6.13 1.82
N PHE A 43 -1.81 5.78 1.55
CA PHE A 43 -0.64 6.42 2.17
C PHE A 43 0.00 7.52 1.31
N ILE A 44 -0.32 7.60 0.00
CA ILE A 44 0.14 8.66 -0.90
C ILE A 44 -0.69 9.96 -0.71
N GLY A 45 -1.92 9.82 -0.19
CA GLY A 45 -2.85 10.92 0.05
C GLY A 45 -2.50 11.82 1.22
#